data_AF-L8FL29-F1
#
_entry.id   AF-L8FL29-F1
#
_cell.length_a   1.000
_cell.length_b   1.000
_cell.length_c   1.000
_cell.angle_alpha   90.00
_cell.angle_beta   90.00
_cell.angle_gamma   90.00
#
_symmetry.space_group_name_H-M   'P 1'
#
loop_
_entity.id
_entity.type
_entity.pdbx_description
1 polymer ?
#
loop_
_entity_poly.entity_id
_entity_poly.type
_entity_poly.pdbx_seq_one_letter_code
_entity_poly.pdbx_strand_id
1 'polypeptide(L)'
;MSDDLRVTTAHLRELSAKQGRAAAELATATAVVDGVDTALRFTHGPISWGTAAAVEAVQHARRAAGTGMVKVSQELETKLDTAAGRYHRTDSTMGDALDETIQPR
;
A
#
# COMPACT_ATOMS: atom_id res chain seq x y z
N MET A 1 -0.12 -24.89 -8.93
CA MET A 1 -0.68 -25.35 -7.64
C MET A 1 -1.84 -24.43 -7.34
N SER A 2 -3.06 -24.83 -7.70
CA SER A 2 -4.26 -24.09 -7.32
C SER A 2 -4.71 -24.67 -5.99
N ASP A 3 -4.09 -24.22 -4.90
CA ASP A 3 -4.75 -24.35 -3.61
C ASP A 3 -6.03 -23.52 -3.70
N ASP A 4 -7.18 -24.12 -3.37
CA ASP A 4 -8.45 -23.41 -3.39
C ASP A 4 -8.32 -22.13 -2.56
N LEU A 5 -8.42 -20.99 -3.24
CA LEU A 5 -8.25 -19.68 -2.62
C LEU A 5 -9.43 -19.45 -1.68
N ARG A 6 -9.26 -19.78 -0.40
CA ARG A 6 -10.24 -19.48 0.65
C ARG A 6 -10.15 -18.01 1.00
N VAL A 7 -10.86 -17.18 0.23
CA VAL A 7 -10.99 -15.75 0.51
C VAL A 7 -12.00 -15.56 1.64
N THR A 8 -11.51 -15.41 2.86
CA THR A 8 -12.36 -14.98 3.98
C THR A 8 -12.40 -13.46 4.04
N THR A 9 -13.52 -12.90 4.51
CA THR A 9 -13.65 -11.45 4.78
C THR A 9 -12.51 -10.96 5.67
N ALA A 10 -12.13 -11.73 6.70
CA ALA A 10 -11.03 -11.40 7.60
C ALA A 10 -9.68 -11.32 6.87
N HIS A 11 -9.39 -12.26 5.97
CA HIS A 11 -8.15 -12.25 5.19
C HIS A 11 -8.06 -11.01 4.28
N LEU A 12 -9.16 -10.61 3.64
CA LEU A 12 -9.19 -9.39 2.83
C LEU A 12 -8.95 -8.13 3.66
N ARG A 13 -9.50 -8.05 4.88
CA ARG A 13 -9.23 -6.94 5.81
C ARG A 13 -7.77 -6.93 6.26
N GLU A 14 -7.17 -8.09 6.49
CA GLU A 14 -5.76 -8.20 6.81
C GLU A 14 -4.87 -7.71 5.66
N LEU A 15 -5.17 -8.13 4.42
CA LEU A 15 -4.45 -7.65 3.23
C LEU A 15 -4.63 -6.14 3.04
N SER A 16 -5.83 -5.61 3.26
CA SER A 16 -6.11 -4.17 3.23
C SER A 16 -5.21 -3.42 4.20
N ALA A 17 -5.16 -3.86 5.47
CA ALA A 17 -4.31 -3.27 6.49
C ALA A 17 -2.80 -3.36 6.16
N LYS A 18 -2.36 -4.46 5.53
CA LYS A 18 -0.97 -4.60 5.04
C LYS A 18 -0.65 -3.58 3.95
N GLN A 19 -1.58 -3.30 3.04
CA GLN A 19 -1.40 -2.29 2.00
C GLN A 19 -1.37 -0.86 2.58
N GLY A 20 -2.22 -0.55 3.57
CA GLY A 20 -2.16 0.72 4.29
C GLY A 20 -0.83 0.92 5.03
N ARG A 21 -0.31 -0.13 5.68
CA ARG A 21 1.02 -0.10 6.29
C ARG A 21 2.13 0.08 5.26
N ALA A 22 2.08 -0.65 4.16
CA ALA A 22 3.05 -0.52 3.07
C ALA A 22 3.07 0.91 2.52
N ALA A 23 1.91 1.55 2.34
CA ALA A 23 1.82 2.95 1.94
C ALA A 23 2.54 3.89 2.93
N ALA A 24 2.32 3.72 4.23
CA ALA A 24 2.97 4.53 5.27
C ALA A 24 4.49 4.34 5.31
N GLU A 25 4.95 3.09 5.20
CA GLU A 25 6.38 2.74 5.17
C GLU A 25 7.05 3.28 3.90
N LEU A 26 6.39 3.17 2.74
CA LEU A 26 6.88 3.72 1.47
C LEU A 26 6.99 5.25 1.50
N ALA A 27 6.00 5.93 2.09
CA ALA A 27 6.05 7.38 2.25
C ALA A 27 7.24 7.80 3.12
N THR A 28 7.43 7.12 4.25
CA THR A 28 8.57 7.35 5.16
C THR A 28 9.90 7.06 4.48
N ALA A 29 10.03 5.91 3.81
CA ALA A 29 11.23 5.51 3.11
C ALA A 29 11.57 6.45 1.95
N THR A 30 10.58 7.08 1.33
CA THR A 30 10.77 8.08 0.28
C THR A 30 11.33 9.38 0.85
N ALA A 31 10.79 9.84 1.99
CA ALA A 31 11.18 11.11 2.61
C ALA A 31 12.54 11.07 3.34
N VAL A 32 13.00 9.89 3.78
CA VAL A 32 14.20 9.76 4.63
C VAL A 32 15.50 10.32 4.02
N VAL A 33 15.55 10.45 2.69
CA VAL A 33 16.74 10.88 1.95
C VAL A 33 16.63 12.32 1.42
N ASP A 34 15.59 13.05 1.83
CA ASP A 34 15.42 14.43 1.41
C ASP A 34 16.55 15.33 1.92
N GLY A 35 17.02 16.23 1.05
CA GLY A 35 18.06 17.20 1.38
C GLY A 35 19.50 16.65 1.35
N VAL A 36 19.71 15.37 1.02
CA VAL A 36 21.08 14.80 0.91
C VAL A 36 21.93 15.54 -0.13
N ASP A 37 21.35 15.94 -1.26
CA ASP A 37 22.01 16.75 -2.28
C ASP A 37 22.48 18.11 -1.71
N THR A 38 21.64 18.74 -0.90
CA THR A 38 21.94 20.02 -0.25
C THR A 38 23.04 19.85 0.80
N ALA A 39 22.96 18.79 1.60
CA ALA A 39 24.00 18.44 2.57
C ALA A 39 25.37 18.22 1.89
N LEU A 40 25.41 17.59 0.71
CA LEU A 40 26.65 17.40 -0.06
C LEU A 40 27.25 18.73 -0.53
N ARG A 41 26.44 19.69 -0.96
CA ARG A 41 26.91 21.04 -1.37
C ARG A 41 27.52 21.79 -0.20
N PHE A 42 26.90 21.70 0.99
CA PHE A 42 27.40 22.37 2.19
C PHE A 42 28.67 21.72 2.76
N THR A 43 28.73 20.39 2.76
CA THR A 43 29.82 19.66 3.43
C THR A 43 31.08 19.51 2.58
N HIS A 44 30.93 19.38 1.26
CA HIS A 44 32.06 19.14 0.33
C HIS A 44 32.36 20.34 -0.58
N GLY A 45 31.57 21.41 -0.48
CA GLY A 45 31.81 22.66 -1.20
C GLY A 45 31.64 22.56 -2.72
N PRO A 46 32.27 23.45 -3.49
CA PRO A 46 32.06 23.57 -4.94
C PRO A 46 32.42 22.31 -5.74
N ILE A 47 33.41 21.56 -5.27
CA ILE A 47 33.92 20.37 -5.98
C ILE A 47 32.84 19.28 -6.06
N SER A 48 31.92 19.19 -5.09
CA SER A 48 30.86 18.18 -5.07
C SER A 48 29.64 18.55 -5.91
N TRP A 49 29.60 19.72 -6.56
CA TRP A 49 28.40 20.20 -7.25
C TRP A 49 27.84 19.23 -8.28
N GLY A 50 28.71 18.62 -9.09
CA GLY A 50 28.28 17.61 -10.07
C GLY A 50 27.64 16.39 -9.40
N THR A 51 28.24 15.91 -8.31
CA THR A 51 27.70 14.80 -7.52
C THR A 51 26.40 15.18 -6.85
N ALA A 52 26.29 16.38 -6.26
CA ALA A 52 25.08 16.87 -5.64
C ALA A 52 23.92 16.99 -6.65
N ALA A 53 24.20 17.47 -7.86
CA ALA A 53 23.20 17.53 -8.94
C ALA A 53 22.75 16.13 -9.38
N ALA A 54 23.68 15.16 -9.47
CA ALA A 54 23.32 13.78 -9.78
C ALA A 54 22.46 13.14 -8.67
N VAL A 55 22.80 13.39 -7.40
CA VAL A 55 22.00 12.94 -6.26
C VAL A 55 20.62 13.57 -6.29
N GLU A 56 20.51 14.88 -6.53
CA GLU A 56 19.22 15.57 -6.63
C GLU A 56 18.31 14.94 -7.71
N ALA A 57 18.87 14.63 -8.89
CA ALA A 57 18.13 13.97 -9.97
C ALA A 57 17.66 12.56 -9.56
N VAL A 58 18.52 11.78 -8.91
CA VAL A 58 18.15 10.45 -8.39
C VAL A 58 17.08 10.56 -7.31
N GLN A 59 17.16 11.54 -6.42
CA GLN A 59 16.12 11.74 -5.40
C GLN A 59 14.79 12.15 -6.02
N HIS A 60 14.79 12.98 -7.07
CA HIS A 60 13.57 13.31 -7.79
C HIS A 60 12.92 12.05 -8.39
N ALA A 61 13.70 11.19 -9.04
CA ALA A 61 13.21 9.91 -9.56
C ALA A 61 12.70 8.98 -8.44
N ARG A 62 13.42 8.91 -7.31
CA ARG A 62 13.02 8.12 -6.15
C ARG A 62 11.72 8.62 -5.52
N ARG A 63 11.52 9.95 -5.43
CA ARG A 63 10.25 10.56 -4.98
C ARG A 63 9.09 10.22 -5.90
N ALA A 64 9.30 10.30 -7.21
CA ALA A 64 8.27 9.94 -8.18
C ALA A 64 7.88 8.46 -8.06
N ALA A 65 8.86 7.56 -7.99
CA ALA A 65 8.63 6.13 -7.81
C ALA A 65 7.93 5.83 -6.47
N GLY A 66 8.44 6.38 -5.37
CA GLY A 66 7.89 6.22 -4.03
C GLY A 66 6.44 6.69 -3.93
N THR A 67 6.15 7.89 -4.45
CA THR A 67 4.78 8.44 -4.49
C THR A 67 3.84 7.55 -5.31
N GLY A 68 4.31 7.02 -6.44
CA GLY A 68 3.56 6.07 -7.25
C GLY A 68 3.23 4.79 -6.47
N MET A 69 4.20 4.21 -5.77
CA MET A 69 3.99 3.00 -4.96
C MET A 69 3.05 3.23 -3.78
N VAL A 70 3.14 4.39 -3.11
CA VAL A 70 2.20 4.79 -2.06
C VAL A 70 0.77 4.81 -2.61
N LYS A 71 0.56 5.46 -3.75
CA LYS A 71 -0.76 5.56 -4.40
C LYS A 71 -1.33 4.18 -4.74
N VAL A 72 -0.52 3.29 -5.33
CA VAL A 72 -0.96 1.93 -5.67
C VAL A 72 -1.33 1.15 -4.40
N SER A 73 -0.55 1.27 -3.33
CA SER A 73 -0.83 0.59 -2.06
C SER A 73 -2.16 1.09 -1.45
N GLN A 74 -2.39 2.40 -1.42
CA GLN A 74 -3.66 2.99 -0.95
C GLN A 74 -4.86 2.57 -1.80
N GLU A 75 -4.67 2.47 -3.12
CA GLU A 75 -5.72 1.97 -4.02
C GLU A 75 -6.04 0.50 -3.77
N LEU A 76 -5.02 -0.33 -3.54
CA LEU A 76 -5.19 -1.73 -3.18
C LEU A 76 -5.87 -1.91 -1.82
N GLU A 77 -5.48 -1.12 -0.81
CA GLU A 77 -6.16 -1.05 0.49
C GLU A 77 -7.67 -0.82 0.30
N THR A 78 -8.04 0.25 -0.42
CA THR A 78 -9.45 0.59 -0.68
C THR A 78 -10.19 -0.53 -1.42
N LYS A 79 -9.56 -1.15 -2.42
CA LYS A 79 -10.17 -2.24 -3.20
C LYS A 79 -10.37 -3.50 -2.37
N LEU A 80 -9.38 -3.87 -1.55
CA LEU A 80 -9.46 -5.01 -0.65
C LEU A 80 -10.53 -4.81 0.43
N ASP A 81 -10.64 -3.59 0.96
CA ASP A 81 -11.66 -3.21 1.92
C ASP A 81 -13.08 -3.31 1.32
N THR A 82 -13.23 -2.80 0.11
CA THR A 82 -14.48 -2.90 -0.67
C THR A 82 -14.83 -4.35 -0.96
N ALA A 83 -13.85 -5.18 -1.36
CA ALA A 83 -14.05 -6.60 -1.60
C ALA A 83 -14.49 -7.32 -0.33
N ALA A 84 -13.85 -7.03 0.82
CA ALA A 84 -14.24 -7.60 2.11
C ALA A 84 -15.69 -7.25 2.46
N GLY A 85 -16.11 -6.00 2.25
CA GLY A 85 -17.51 -5.59 2.46
C GLY A 85 -18.50 -6.32 1.55
N ARG A 86 -18.12 -6.62 0.31
CA ARG A 86 -18.95 -7.41 -0.62
C ARG A 86 -19.06 -8.87 -0.19
N TYR A 87 -17.94 -9.49 0.17
CA TYR A 87 -17.93 -10.87 0.67
C TYR A 87 -18.79 -11.01 1.93
N HIS A 88 -18.60 -10.13 2.91
CA HIS A 88 -19.40 -10.14 4.13
C HIS A 88 -20.91 -10.05 3.84
N ARG A 89 -21.31 -9.15 2.94
CA ARG A 89 -22.73 -9.01 2.57
C ARG A 89 -23.27 -10.29 1.92
N THR A 90 -22.54 -10.87 0.98
CA THR A 90 -22.94 -12.12 0.32
C THR A 90 -23.06 -13.26 1.34
N ASP A 91 -22.08 -13.40 2.23
CA ASP A 91 -22.09 -14.43 3.27
C ASP A 91 -23.28 -14.26 4.21
N SER A 92 -23.57 -13.03 4.65
CA SER A 92 -24.74 -12.74 5.49
C SER A 92 -26.06 -13.04 4.78
N THR A 93 -26.24 -12.56 3.54
CA THR A 93 -27.46 -12.83 2.76
C THR A 93 -27.68 -14.33 2.52
N MET A 94 -26.63 -15.08 2.25
CA MET A 94 -26.74 -16.53 2.07
C MET A 94 -27.00 -17.24 3.40
N GLY A 95 -26.39 -16.77 4.49
CA GLY A 95 -26.68 -17.26 5.85
C GLY A 95 -28.14 -17.10 6.22
N ASP A 96 -28.69 -15.89 6.03
CA ASP A 96 -30.11 -15.60 6.30
C ASP A 96 -31.05 -16.51 5.48
N ALA A 97 -30.75 -16.70 4.18
CA ALA A 97 -31.53 -17.59 3.32
C ALA A 97 -31.47 -19.07 3.74
N LEU A 98 -30.33 -19.53 4.26
CA LEU A 98 -30.18 -20.88 4.80
C LEU A 98 -30.98 -21.03 6.10
N ASP A 99 -30.94 -20.04 6.99
CA ASP A 99 -31.70 -20.04 8.24
C ASP A 99 -33.22 -20.06 7.99
N GLU A 100 -33.70 -19.33 6.98
CA GLU A 100 -35.09 -19.38 6.52
C GLU A 100 -35.48 -20.76 5.98
N THR A 101 -34.57 -21.44 5.30
CA THR A 101 -34.83 -22.77 4.70
C THR A 101 -34.80 -23.88 5.75
N ILE A 102 -33.95 -23.74 6.79
CA ILE A 102 -33.75 -24.76 7.83
C ILE A 102 -34.77 -24.63 8.97
N GLN A 103 -35.45 -23.48 9.12
CA GLN A 103 -36.44 -23.26 10.18
C GLN A 103 -37.38 -24.47 10.34
N PRO A 104 -37.37 -25.12 11.52
CA PRO A 104 -38.09 -26.36 11.74
C PRO A 104 -39.61 -26.11 11.64
N ARG A 105 -40.28 -26.95 10.86
CA ARG A 105 -41.74 -27.10 10.91
C ARG A 105 -42.19 -27.63 12.26
#